data_AF-A0AAN9VGA6-F1
#
_entry.id   AF-A0AAN9VGA6-F1
#
_cell.length_a   1.000
_cell.length_b   1.000
_cell.length_c   1.000
_cell.angle_alpha   90.00
_cell.angle_beta   90.00
_cell.angle_gamma   90.00
#
_symmetry.space_group_name_H-M   'P 1'
#
loop_
_entity.id
_entity.type
_entity.pdbx_description
1 polymer ?
#
loop_
_entity_poly.entity_id
_entity_poly.type
_entity_poly.pdbx_seq_one_letter_code
_entity_poly.pdbx_strand_id
1 'polypeptide(L)'
;MSEVPFTKQMRKVTREIHAVSDAMVNAKLAFALSDNAVWAEGLLVFYEIFRYLEEAMARLKNTNVGKLDVEGMRRTDAFQEDLNFYLGSEWTKQYEPRESVVKYLLHLQKCEKSDPNLLMAYIYHLYMGLLSGGQILAKKRSLNKKLFPFSSQQPCGNAVTDFGDIPISKIKKELVEAMNNVAIELDEETKQKILKESKTVFILNNEMIRSIEGTGKILIKKLLMIILLGVLIIGTYISLFHLEKYL
;
A
#
# COMPACT_ATOMS: atom_id res chain seq x y z
N MET A 1 -33.27 -16.44 -8.93
CA MET A 1 -32.27 -15.49 -9.48
C MET A 1 -31.15 -15.41 -8.46
N SER A 2 -29.94 -15.90 -8.76
CA SER A 2 -28.86 -15.86 -7.76
C SER A 2 -28.53 -14.40 -7.45
N GLU A 3 -28.69 -14.00 -6.19
CA GLU A 3 -28.32 -12.67 -5.73
C GLU A 3 -26.84 -12.38 -6.07
N VAL A 4 -26.54 -11.17 -6.51
CA VAL A 4 -25.16 -10.79 -6.90
C VAL A 4 -24.26 -10.90 -5.66
N PRO A 5 -23.16 -11.68 -5.69
CA PRO A 5 -22.27 -11.83 -4.53
C PRO A 5 -21.85 -10.48 -3.95
N PHE A 6 -21.88 -10.35 -2.63
CA PHE A 6 -21.67 -9.08 -1.94
C PHE A 6 -20.31 -8.44 -2.29
N THR A 7 -19.26 -9.25 -2.41
CA THR A 7 -17.93 -8.80 -2.86
C THR A 7 -17.92 -8.18 -4.26
N LYS A 8 -18.82 -8.61 -5.17
CA LYS A 8 -19.00 -7.95 -6.49
C LYS A 8 -19.67 -6.59 -6.33
N GLN A 9 -20.62 -6.45 -5.40
CA GLN A 9 -21.23 -5.16 -5.08
C GLN A 9 -20.21 -4.19 -4.49
N MET A 10 -19.38 -4.64 -3.54
CA MET A 10 -18.27 -3.86 -2.97
C MET A 10 -17.33 -3.34 -4.06
N ARG A 11 -16.91 -4.20 -5.01
CA ARG A 11 -16.08 -3.77 -6.16
C ARG A 11 -16.79 -2.78 -7.07
N LYS A 12 -18.10 -2.95 -7.30
CA LYS A 12 -18.89 -2.04 -8.13
C LYS A 12 -18.92 -0.64 -7.53
N VAL A 13 -19.19 -0.52 -6.23
CA VAL A 13 -19.31 0.79 -5.57
C VAL A 13 -17.98 1.52 -5.40
N THR A 14 -16.86 0.79 -5.39
CA THR A 14 -15.52 1.39 -5.25
C THR A 14 -14.79 1.61 -6.57
N ARG A 15 -15.34 1.17 -7.71
CA ARG A 15 -14.65 1.20 -9.02
C ARG A 15 -14.03 2.55 -9.37
N GLU A 16 -14.79 3.64 -9.21
CA GLU A 16 -14.33 4.98 -9.58
C GLU A 16 -13.23 5.48 -8.66
N ILE A 17 -13.41 5.35 -7.34
CA ILE A 17 -12.40 5.79 -6.38
C ILE A 17 -11.15 4.90 -6.40
N HIS A 18 -11.29 3.61 -6.71
CA HIS A 18 -10.17 2.70 -6.95
C HIS A 18 -9.30 3.17 -8.12
N ALA A 19 -9.91 3.62 -9.22
CA ALA A 19 -9.15 4.15 -10.36
C ALA A 19 -8.35 5.41 -9.98
N VAL A 20 -8.92 6.28 -9.13
CA VAL A 20 -8.21 7.45 -8.58
C VAL A 20 -7.03 7.01 -7.69
N SER A 21 -7.25 6.02 -6.83
CA SER A 21 -6.19 5.44 -5.99
C SER A 21 -5.06 4.83 -6.83
N ASP A 22 -5.38 4.04 -7.85
CA ASP A 22 -4.39 3.43 -8.74
C ASP A 22 -3.54 4.49 -9.45
N ALA A 23 -4.16 5.55 -9.96
CA ALA A 23 -3.43 6.65 -10.61
C ALA A 23 -2.46 7.32 -9.63
N MET A 24 -2.90 7.59 -8.40
CA MET A 24 -2.08 8.22 -7.36
C MET A 24 -0.93 7.33 -6.90
N VAL A 25 -1.19 6.04 -6.65
CA VAL A 25 -0.16 5.06 -6.29
C VAL A 25 0.87 4.97 -7.41
N ASN A 26 0.45 4.85 -8.67
CA ASN A 26 1.38 4.80 -9.80
C ASN A 26 2.22 6.07 -9.95
N ALA A 27 1.66 7.25 -9.67
CA ALA A 27 2.41 8.51 -9.66
C ALA A 27 3.47 8.54 -8.54
N LYS A 28 3.11 8.12 -7.31
CA LYS A 28 4.05 8.03 -6.18
C LYS A 28 5.12 6.95 -6.38
N LEU A 29 4.78 5.84 -7.07
CA LEU A 29 5.70 4.76 -7.38
C LEU A 29 6.90 5.20 -8.21
N ALA A 30 6.73 6.15 -9.14
CA ALA A 30 7.85 6.68 -9.93
C ALA A 30 8.99 7.27 -9.07
N PHE A 31 8.69 7.62 -7.81
CA PHE A 31 9.65 8.07 -6.82
C PHE A 31 10.06 6.93 -5.88
N ALA A 32 9.09 6.17 -5.34
CA ALA A 32 9.34 5.09 -4.38
C ALA A 32 10.18 3.93 -4.95
N LEU A 33 10.14 3.70 -6.27
CA LEU A 33 10.95 2.66 -6.92
C LEU A 33 12.44 3.02 -7.00
N SER A 34 12.78 4.29 -6.85
CA SER A 34 14.16 4.80 -6.94
C SER A 34 14.78 5.10 -5.58
N ASP A 35 14.03 5.01 -4.49
CA ASP A 35 14.46 5.45 -3.15
C ASP A 35 13.88 4.55 -2.05
N ASN A 36 14.76 4.01 -1.20
CA ASN A 36 14.36 3.14 -0.08
C ASN A 36 13.62 3.90 1.02
N ALA A 37 13.95 5.17 1.28
CA ALA A 37 13.29 5.95 2.31
C ALA A 37 11.82 6.22 1.95
N VAL A 38 11.53 6.59 0.70
CA VAL A 38 10.14 6.80 0.25
C VAL A 38 9.34 5.49 0.26
N TRP A 39 9.98 4.36 0.00
CA TRP A 39 9.34 3.06 0.14
C TRP A 39 9.02 2.72 1.59
N ALA A 40 9.98 2.96 2.50
CA ALA A 40 9.79 2.76 3.93
C ALA A 40 8.65 3.63 4.47
N GLU A 41 8.57 4.90 4.06
CA GLU A 41 7.45 5.78 4.39
C GLU A 41 6.11 5.21 3.92
N GLY A 42 6.07 4.61 2.72
CA GLY A 42 4.89 3.92 2.21
C GLY A 42 4.48 2.73 3.08
N LEU A 43 5.44 1.93 3.56
CA LEU A 43 5.16 0.83 4.47
C LEU A 43 4.68 1.33 5.84
N LEU A 44 5.34 2.37 6.36
CA LEU A 44 5.11 2.92 7.69
C LEU A 44 3.70 3.48 7.87
N VAL A 45 3.14 4.12 6.83
CA VAL A 45 1.75 4.64 6.89
C VAL A 45 0.69 3.54 6.90
N PHE A 46 0.98 2.34 6.40
CA PHE A 46 0.04 1.22 6.43
C PHE A 46 0.24 0.27 7.62
N TYR A 47 1.44 0.22 8.21
CA TYR A 47 1.77 -0.67 9.33
C TYR A 47 0.73 -0.63 10.46
N GLU A 48 0.43 0.55 10.99
CA GLU A 48 -0.51 0.71 12.11
C GLU A 48 -1.95 0.29 11.74
N ILE A 49 -2.33 0.48 10.48
CA ILE A 49 -3.66 0.11 9.99
C ILE A 49 -3.80 -1.41 9.93
N PHE A 50 -2.81 -2.11 9.37
CA PHE A 50 -2.81 -3.57 9.34
C PHE A 50 -2.74 -4.15 10.76
N ARG A 51 -1.87 -3.60 11.62
CA ARG A 51 -1.77 -4.00 13.03
C ARG A 51 -3.10 -3.88 13.75
N TYR A 52 -3.77 -2.73 13.63
CA TYR A 52 -5.07 -2.52 14.25
C TYR A 52 -6.10 -3.55 13.80
N LEU A 53 -6.20 -3.80 12.48
CA LEU A 53 -7.19 -4.73 11.92
C LEU A 53 -6.90 -6.18 12.29
N GLU A 54 -5.64 -6.59 12.34
CA GLU A 54 -5.23 -7.94 12.77
C GLU A 54 -5.52 -8.17 14.26
N GLU A 55 -5.22 -7.18 15.10
CA GLU A 55 -5.60 -7.23 16.50
C GLU A 55 -7.12 -7.25 16.68
N ALA A 56 -7.87 -6.47 15.87
CA ALA A 56 -9.33 -6.46 15.89
C ALA A 56 -9.92 -7.82 15.51
N MET A 57 -9.40 -8.47 14.46
CA MET A 57 -9.77 -9.84 14.08
C MET A 57 -9.52 -10.83 15.23
N ALA A 58 -8.40 -10.70 15.94
CA ALA A 58 -8.09 -11.53 17.10
C ALA A 58 -9.04 -11.27 18.29
N ARG A 59 -9.29 -10.00 18.62
CA ARG A 59 -10.22 -9.60 19.71
C ARG A 59 -11.66 -10.04 19.42
N LEU A 60 -12.07 -9.96 18.16
CA LEU A 60 -13.43 -10.24 17.70
C LEU A 60 -13.57 -11.62 17.04
N LYS A 61 -12.72 -12.58 17.41
CA LYS A 61 -12.61 -13.92 16.79
C LYS A 61 -13.93 -14.69 16.69
N ASN A 62 -14.86 -14.48 17.62
CA ASN A 62 -16.17 -15.15 17.68
C ASN A 62 -17.29 -14.38 16.96
N THR A 63 -16.95 -13.34 16.20
CA THR A 63 -17.90 -12.51 15.45
C THR A 63 -17.68 -12.65 13.94
N ASN A 64 -18.50 -11.98 13.14
CA ASN A 64 -18.32 -11.88 11.70
C ASN A 64 -16.95 -11.32 11.27
N VAL A 65 -16.36 -10.42 12.06
CA VAL A 65 -15.03 -9.86 11.79
C VAL A 65 -13.95 -10.95 11.91
N GLY A 66 -14.03 -11.81 12.93
CA GLY A 66 -13.10 -12.92 13.12
C GLY A 66 -13.15 -13.95 12.01
N LYS A 67 -14.32 -14.15 11.36
CA LYS A 67 -14.49 -15.05 10.21
C LYS A 67 -13.67 -14.63 8.98
N LEU A 68 -13.21 -13.36 8.91
CA LEU A 68 -12.36 -12.87 7.82
C LEU A 68 -10.86 -13.12 8.03
N ASP A 69 -10.44 -13.62 9.20
CA ASP A 69 -9.04 -13.91 9.54
C ASP A 69 -8.58 -15.22 8.89
N VAL A 70 -8.24 -15.14 7.61
CA VAL A 70 -7.80 -16.27 6.79
C VAL A 70 -6.34 -16.61 7.07
N GLU A 71 -6.05 -17.91 7.11
CA GLU A 71 -4.71 -18.42 7.35
C GLU A 71 -3.67 -17.82 6.38
N GLY A 72 -2.55 -17.37 6.94
CA GLY A 72 -1.45 -16.82 6.15
C GLY A 72 -1.68 -15.41 5.61
N MET A 73 -2.80 -14.75 5.91
CA MET A 73 -3.00 -13.38 5.41
C MET A 73 -2.21 -12.35 6.19
N ARG A 74 -2.15 -12.45 7.53
CA ARG A 74 -1.59 -11.45 8.46
C ARG A 74 -0.18 -10.99 8.10
N ARG A 75 0.09 -9.69 8.22
CA ARG A 75 1.31 -9.00 7.75
C ARG A 75 1.97 -8.10 8.79
N THR A 76 1.43 -7.91 9.99
CA THR A 76 2.05 -7.01 10.99
C THR A 76 3.53 -7.30 11.21
N ASP A 77 3.89 -8.56 11.44
CA ASP A 77 5.28 -8.97 11.66
C ASP A 77 6.14 -8.73 10.42
N ALA A 78 5.58 -9.01 9.24
CA ALA A 78 6.23 -8.78 7.95
C ALA A 78 6.48 -7.29 7.67
N PHE A 79 5.55 -6.41 8.07
CA PHE A 79 5.77 -4.97 8.04
C PHE A 79 6.91 -4.56 8.98
N GLN A 80 6.94 -5.11 10.19
CA GLN A 80 8.00 -4.80 11.15
C GLN A 80 9.37 -5.26 10.66
N GLU A 81 9.46 -6.42 10.00
CA GLU A 81 10.68 -6.91 9.35
C GLU A 81 11.16 -5.96 8.25
N ASP A 82 10.27 -5.58 7.33
CA ASP A 82 10.64 -4.65 6.25
C ASP A 82 10.99 -3.25 6.80
N LEU A 83 10.29 -2.76 7.82
CA LEU A 83 10.61 -1.48 8.47
C LEU A 83 11.95 -1.54 9.21
N ASN A 84 12.26 -2.62 9.92
CA ASN A 84 13.57 -2.85 10.52
C ASN A 84 14.67 -2.85 9.45
N PHE A 85 14.41 -3.49 8.30
CA PHE A 85 15.34 -3.52 7.18
C PHE A 85 15.61 -2.12 6.61
N TYR A 86 14.56 -1.31 6.39
CA TYR A 86 14.70 -0.02 5.71
C TYR A 86 15.05 1.16 6.62
N LEU A 87 14.57 1.15 7.86
CA LEU A 87 14.72 2.26 8.82
C LEU A 87 15.70 1.93 9.97
N GLY A 88 16.15 0.67 10.09
CA GLY A 88 17.01 0.18 11.16
C GLY A 88 16.22 -0.32 12.38
N SER A 89 16.84 -1.14 13.24
CA SER A 89 16.17 -1.82 14.37
C SER A 89 15.51 -0.88 15.39
N GLU A 90 15.94 0.37 15.44
CA GLU A 90 15.49 1.38 16.39
C GLU A 90 14.43 2.34 15.81
N TRP A 91 13.85 2.01 14.65
CA TRP A 91 12.89 2.89 13.96
C TRP A 91 11.69 3.26 14.83
N THR A 92 11.30 2.39 15.77
CA THR A 92 10.20 2.63 16.70
C THR A 92 10.50 3.71 17.75
N LYS A 93 11.77 4.01 18.08
CA LYS A 93 12.13 4.97 19.14
C LYS A 93 11.70 6.41 18.86
N GLN A 94 11.63 6.77 17.58
CA GLN A 94 11.25 8.11 17.13
C GLN A 94 9.98 8.08 16.26
N TYR A 95 9.31 6.94 16.22
CA TYR A 95 8.14 6.76 15.38
C TYR A 95 6.92 7.38 16.04
N GLU A 96 6.33 8.36 15.36
CA GLU A 96 5.00 8.86 15.65
C GLU A 96 4.10 8.66 14.43
N PRO A 97 2.91 8.05 14.58
CA PRO A 97 1.98 7.93 13.46
C PRO A 97 1.60 9.31 12.92
N ARG A 98 1.61 9.44 11.59
CA ARG A 98 1.20 10.68 10.91
C ARG A 98 -0.25 11.01 11.24
N GLU A 99 -0.62 12.29 11.18
CA GLU A 99 -1.99 12.75 11.41
C GLU A 99 -3.02 11.99 10.55
N SER A 100 -2.68 11.70 9.28
CA SER A 100 -3.51 10.90 8.38
C SER A 100 -3.74 9.47 8.87
N VAL A 101 -2.72 8.85 9.48
CA VAL A 101 -2.80 7.51 10.09
C VAL A 101 -3.62 7.57 11.38
N VAL A 102 -3.36 8.55 12.25
CA VAL A 102 -4.13 8.76 13.50
C VAL A 102 -5.61 8.96 13.19
N LYS A 103 -5.95 9.80 12.22
CA LYS A 103 -7.33 10.02 11.76
C LYS A 103 -7.98 8.72 11.29
N TYR A 104 -7.24 7.90 10.55
CA TYR A 104 -7.74 6.60 10.11
C TYR A 104 -7.97 5.66 11.30
N LEU A 105 -7.02 5.53 12.22
CA LEU A 105 -7.16 4.71 13.42
C LEU A 105 -8.37 5.14 14.26
N LEU A 106 -8.57 6.44 14.46
CA LEU A 106 -9.74 6.96 15.17
C LEU A 106 -11.05 6.60 14.46
N HIS A 107 -11.07 6.60 13.12
CA HIS A 107 -12.23 6.15 12.34
C HIS A 107 -12.47 4.65 12.52
N LEU A 108 -11.43 3.82 12.48
CA LEU A 108 -11.54 2.38 12.74
C LEU A 108 -12.07 2.09 14.15
N GLN A 109 -11.56 2.79 15.17
CA GLN A 109 -12.05 2.70 16.54
C GLN A 109 -13.52 3.08 16.66
N LYS A 110 -13.94 4.14 15.96
CA LYS A 110 -15.35 4.54 15.90
C LYS A 110 -16.21 3.45 15.26
N CYS A 111 -15.77 2.90 14.13
CA CYS A 111 -16.44 1.77 13.47
C CYS A 111 -16.57 0.57 14.40
N GLU A 112 -15.46 0.12 15.02
CA GLU A 112 -15.46 -1.01 15.95
C GLU A 112 -16.43 -0.80 17.11
N LYS A 113 -16.47 0.42 17.69
CA LYS A 113 -17.35 0.74 18.80
C LYS A 113 -18.82 0.81 18.41
N SER A 114 -19.14 1.34 17.22
CA SER A 114 -20.54 1.52 16.79
C SER A 114 -21.16 0.28 16.17
N ASP A 115 -20.40 -0.42 15.32
CA ASP A 115 -20.80 -1.64 14.63
C ASP A 115 -19.54 -2.33 14.11
N PRO A 116 -19.03 -3.37 14.80
CA PRO A 116 -17.81 -4.07 14.41
C PRO A 116 -17.83 -4.62 12.99
N ASN A 117 -19.01 -4.92 12.42
CA ASN A 117 -19.12 -5.43 11.06
C ASN A 117 -18.55 -4.46 10.01
N LEU A 118 -18.51 -3.17 10.31
CA LEU A 118 -17.95 -2.15 9.42
C LEU A 118 -16.44 -2.35 9.16
N LEU A 119 -15.71 -2.95 10.11
CA LEU A 119 -14.29 -3.28 9.93
C LEU A 119 -14.04 -4.24 8.77
N MET A 120 -15.03 -5.05 8.38
CA MET A 120 -14.90 -5.99 7.27
C MET A 120 -14.64 -5.29 5.94
N ALA A 121 -15.12 -4.06 5.73
CA ALA A 121 -14.79 -3.27 4.55
C ALA A 121 -13.28 -3.02 4.46
N TYR A 122 -12.66 -2.66 5.59
CA TYR A 122 -11.25 -2.32 5.71
C TYR A 122 -10.37 -3.55 5.52
N ILE A 123 -10.68 -4.64 6.22
CA ILE A 123 -9.99 -5.92 6.07
C ILE A 123 -10.05 -6.36 4.60
N TYR A 124 -11.25 -6.43 4.01
CA TYR A 124 -11.41 -6.91 2.64
C TYR A 124 -10.62 -6.07 1.64
N HIS A 125 -10.78 -4.74 1.62
CA HIS A 125 -10.17 -3.91 0.59
C HIS A 125 -8.65 -3.75 0.75
N LEU A 126 -8.13 -3.62 1.98
CA LEU A 126 -6.68 -3.51 2.21
C LEU A 126 -5.95 -4.80 1.85
N TYR A 127 -6.47 -5.96 2.27
CA TYR A 127 -5.85 -7.24 1.92
C TYR A 127 -6.00 -7.57 0.44
N MET A 128 -7.17 -7.34 -0.18
CA MET A 128 -7.32 -7.55 -1.62
C MET A 128 -6.40 -6.63 -2.44
N GLY A 129 -6.18 -5.40 -1.96
CA GLY A 129 -5.21 -4.45 -2.51
C GLY A 129 -3.78 -4.97 -2.40
N LEU A 130 -3.36 -5.43 -1.22
CA LEU A 130 -2.03 -5.99 -1.01
C LEU A 130 -1.76 -7.25 -1.84
N LEU A 131 -2.70 -8.20 -1.82
CA LEU A 131 -2.64 -9.49 -2.53
C LEU A 131 -2.75 -9.34 -4.07
N SER A 132 -2.99 -8.12 -4.57
CA SER A 132 -3.11 -7.84 -6.00
C SER A 132 -2.16 -6.71 -6.42
N GLY A 133 -2.51 -5.47 -6.10
CA GLY A 133 -1.70 -4.29 -6.41
C GLY A 133 -0.33 -4.36 -5.75
N GLY A 134 -0.27 -4.67 -4.45
CA GLY A 134 0.98 -4.77 -3.69
C GLY A 134 2.01 -5.72 -4.33
N GLN A 135 1.56 -6.85 -4.87
CA GLN A 135 2.40 -7.80 -5.61
C GLN A 135 2.98 -7.21 -6.91
N ILE A 136 2.16 -6.46 -7.64
CA ILE A 136 2.62 -5.75 -8.85
C ILE A 136 3.66 -4.69 -8.47
N LEU A 137 3.45 -3.97 -7.38
CA LEU A 137 4.39 -2.97 -6.86
C LEU A 137 5.74 -3.60 -6.50
N ALA A 138 5.73 -4.69 -5.72
CA ALA A 138 6.95 -5.41 -5.35
C ALA A 138 7.71 -5.95 -6.57
N LYS A 139 6.99 -6.52 -7.55
CA LYS A 139 7.60 -6.99 -8.80
C LYS A 139 8.25 -5.86 -9.57
N LYS A 140 7.59 -4.71 -9.73
CA LYS A 140 8.17 -3.52 -10.39
C LYS A 140 9.43 -3.02 -9.67
N ARG A 141 9.42 -3.00 -8.33
CA ARG A 141 10.59 -2.62 -7.51
C ARG A 141 11.77 -3.56 -7.72
N SER A 142 11.53 -4.87 -7.68
CA SER A 142 12.54 -5.89 -7.94
C SER A 142 13.15 -5.77 -9.34
N LEU A 143 12.32 -5.57 -10.37
CA LEU A 143 12.77 -5.41 -11.75
C LEU A 143 13.62 -4.14 -11.95
N ASN A 144 13.21 -3.00 -11.40
CA ASN A 144 13.99 -1.76 -11.53
C ASN A 144 15.40 -1.90 -10.97
N LYS A 145 15.59 -2.57 -9.82
CA LYS A 145 16.94 -2.82 -9.30
C LYS A 145 17.80 -3.70 -10.22
N LYS A 146 17.19 -4.72 -10.86
CA LYS A 146 17.91 -5.60 -11.79
C LYS A 146 18.39 -4.87 -13.05
N LEU A 147 17.63 -3.89 -13.54
CA LEU A 147 18.02 -3.10 -14.73
C LEU A 147 19.08 -2.04 -14.44
N PHE A 148 19.23 -1.59 -13.19
CA PHE A 148 20.22 -0.60 -12.79
C PHE A 148 21.23 -1.18 -11.78
N PRO A 149 22.12 -2.11 -12.22
CA PRO A 149 23.00 -2.89 -11.33
C PRO A 149 24.09 -2.07 -10.62
N PHE A 150 24.29 -0.81 -11.02
CA PHE A 150 25.16 0.14 -10.31
C PHE A 150 24.46 0.84 -9.12
N SER A 151 23.15 0.66 -8.96
CA SER A 151 22.45 0.98 -7.71
C SER A 151 22.67 -0.17 -6.73
N SER A 152 23.01 0.15 -5.48
CA SER A 152 23.46 -0.78 -4.43
C SER A 152 22.83 -2.18 -4.51
N GLN A 153 23.66 -3.23 -4.58
CA GLN A 153 23.29 -4.66 -4.50
C GLN A 153 22.67 -5.08 -3.15
N GLN A 154 22.16 -4.14 -2.36
CA GLN A 154 21.53 -4.46 -1.09
C GLN A 154 20.25 -5.28 -1.32
N PRO A 155 19.99 -6.29 -0.46
CA PRO A 155 18.72 -7.00 -0.42
C PRO A 155 17.53 -6.04 -0.45
N CYS A 156 16.36 -6.53 -0.85
CA CYS A 156 15.13 -5.79 -0.66
C CYS A 156 14.39 -6.42 0.51
N GLY A 157 14.05 -5.63 1.53
CA GLY A 157 12.91 -5.97 2.37
C GLY A 157 11.68 -6.16 1.47
N ASN A 158 11.16 -7.38 1.46
CA ASN A 158 10.00 -7.82 0.70
C ASN A 158 9.03 -8.68 1.54
N ALA A 159 9.24 -8.79 2.85
CA ALA A 159 8.49 -9.65 3.74
C ALA A 159 6.98 -9.36 3.67
N VAL A 160 6.58 -8.09 3.55
CA VAL A 160 5.15 -7.70 3.43
C VAL A 160 4.48 -8.31 2.20
N THR A 161 5.25 -8.58 1.15
CA THR A 161 4.76 -9.17 -0.10
C THR A 161 5.14 -10.63 -0.27
N ASP A 162 5.91 -11.18 0.65
CA ASP A 162 6.29 -12.59 0.68
C ASP A 162 5.28 -13.38 1.53
N PHE A 163 4.60 -14.32 0.88
CA PHE A 163 3.61 -15.19 1.50
C PHE A 163 4.16 -16.61 1.72
N GLY A 164 5.46 -16.82 1.54
CA GLY A 164 6.11 -18.12 1.64
C GLY A 164 5.47 -19.15 0.70
N ASP A 165 5.17 -20.32 1.24
CA ASP A 165 4.59 -21.43 0.48
C ASP A 165 3.07 -21.33 0.30
N ILE A 166 2.40 -20.34 0.91
CA ILE A 166 0.95 -20.19 0.82
C ILE A 166 0.60 -19.47 -0.49
N PRO A 167 -0.18 -20.11 -1.40
CA PRO A 167 -0.55 -19.45 -2.64
C PRO A 167 -1.43 -18.23 -2.38
N ILE A 168 -1.01 -17.06 -2.88
CA ILE A 168 -1.80 -15.82 -2.80
C ILE A 168 -3.23 -16.00 -3.36
N SER A 169 -3.39 -16.85 -4.39
CA SER A 169 -4.70 -17.19 -4.94
C SER A 169 -5.61 -17.91 -3.94
N LYS A 170 -5.06 -18.76 -3.06
CA LYS A 170 -5.78 -19.42 -1.97
C LYS A 170 -6.31 -18.38 -0.98
N ILE A 171 -5.43 -17.50 -0.48
CA ILE A 171 -5.79 -16.45 0.49
C ILE A 171 -6.89 -15.54 -0.09
N LYS A 172 -6.74 -15.10 -1.35
CA LYS A 172 -7.76 -14.27 -2.02
C LYS A 172 -9.11 -14.97 -2.14
N LYS A 173 -9.10 -16.27 -2.48
CA LYS A 173 -10.32 -17.06 -2.62
C LYS A 173 -11.03 -17.20 -1.28
N GLU A 174 -10.30 -17.60 -0.24
CA GLU A 174 -10.83 -17.79 1.10
C GLU A 174 -11.38 -16.49 1.69
N LEU A 175 -10.69 -15.35 1.50
CA LEU A 175 -11.19 -14.04 1.95
C LEU A 175 -12.47 -13.61 1.21
N VAL A 176 -12.55 -13.87 -0.09
CA VAL A 176 -13.76 -13.59 -0.88
C VAL A 176 -14.93 -14.48 -0.44
N GLU A 177 -14.67 -15.77 -0.19
CA GLU A 177 -15.67 -16.72 0.29
C GLU A 177 -16.16 -16.36 1.68
N ALA A 178 -15.26 -16.08 2.62
CA ALA A 178 -15.57 -15.62 3.97
C ALA A 178 -16.48 -14.37 3.94
N MET A 179 -16.11 -13.35 3.16
CA MET A 179 -16.89 -12.12 3.05
C MET A 179 -18.29 -12.35 2.47
N ASN A 180 -18.41 -13.18 1.42
CA ASN A 180 -19.72 -13.49 0.83
C ASN A 180 -20.58 -14.32 1.80
N ASN A 181 -20.00 -15.29 2.51
CA ASN A 181 -20.73 -16.14 3.46
C ASN A 181 -21.26 -15.33 4.63
N VAL A 182 -20.43 -14.47 5.22
CA VAL A 182 -20.86 -13.55 6.28
C VAL A 182 -21.97 -12.65 5.80
N ALA A 183 -21.87 -12.12 4.58
CA ALA A 183 -22.87 -11.21 4.04
C ALA A 183 -24.26 -11.83 3.86
N ILE A 184 -24.39 -13.16 3.77
CA ILE A 184 -25.70 -13.84 3.71
C ILE A 184 -26.49 -13.61 5.01
N GLU A 185 -25.80 -13.53 6.14
CA GLU A 185 -26.39 -13.40 7.48
C GLU A 185 -26.67 -11.94 7.88
N LEU A 186 -26.21 -10.97 7.08
CA LEU A 186 -26.38 -9.54 7.38
C LEU A 186 -27.70 -9.00 6.83
N ASP A 187 -28.33 -8.12 7.61
CA ASP A 187 -29.43 -7.29 7.12
C ASP A 187 -28.95 -6.28 6.06
N GLU A 188 -29.91 -5.76 5.28
CA GLU A 188 -29.61 -4.85 4.19
C GLU A 188 -29.06 -3.50 4.66
N GLU A 189 -29.47 -3.02 5.84
CA GLU A 189 -28.96 -1.75 6.39
C GLU A 189 -27.46 -1.85 6.68
N THR A 190 -27.02 -2.94 7.31
CA THR A 190 -25.63 -3.25 7.62
C THR A 190 -24.81 -3.44 6.34
N LYS A 191 -25.35 -4.15 5.34
CA LYS A 191 -24.71 -4.27 4.00
C LYS A 191 -24.48 -2.89 3.37
N GLN A 192 -25.49 -2.01 3.39
CA GLN A 192 -25.35 -0.65 2.84
C GLN A 192 -24.31 0.18 3.60
N LYS A 193 -24.22 0.06 4.93
CA LYS A 193 -23.16 0.70 5.72
C LYS A 193 -21.78 0.19 5.32
N ILE A 194 -21.59 -1.12 5.14
CA ILE A 194 -20.32 -1.71 4.66
C ILE A 194 -19.96 -1.23 3.25
N LEU A 195 -20.94 -1.08 2.35
CA LEU A 195 -20.72 -0.53 1.01
C LEU A 195 -20.32 0.95 1.05
N LYS A 196 -20.85 1.72 2.01
CA LYS A 196 -20.43 3.11 2.25
C LYS A 196 -19.01 3.16 2.79
N GLU A 197 -18.70 2.36 3.82
CA GLU A 197 -17.36 2.26 4.39
C GLU A 197 -16.34 1.75 3.37
N SER A 198 -16.75 0.88 2.44
CA SER A 198 -15.92 0.46 1.30
C SER A 198 -15.39 1.63 0.50
N LYS A 199 -16.17 2.71 0.31
CA LYS A 199 -15.68 3.94 -0.35
C LYS A 199 -14.75 4.72 0.58
N THR A 200 -15.11 4.82 1.86
CA THR A 200 -14.30 5.49 2.90
C THR A 200 -12.89 4.90 3.00
N VAL A 201 -12.74 3.57 2.87
CA VAL A 201 -11.42 2.90 2.79
C VAL A 201 -10.51 3.59 1.79
N PHE A 202 -10.98 3.80 0.55
CA PHE A 202 -10.16 4.41 -0.49
C PHE A 202 -9.92 5.91 -0.23
N ILE A 203 -10.88 6.62 0.36
CA ILE A 203 -10.69 8.03 0.76
C ILE A 203 -9.53 8.15 1.76
N LEU A 204 -9.57 7.35 2.83
CA LEU A 204 -8.56 7.38 3.89
C LEU A 204 -7.21 6.84 3.40
N ASN A 205 -7.20 5.76 2.61
CA ASN A 205 -5.98 5.27 1.95
C ASN A 205 -5.33 6.35 1.09
N ASN A 206 -6.12 7.07 0.30
CA ASN A 206 -5.62 8.16 -0.54
C ASN A 206 -5.09 9.34 0.28
N GLU A 207 -5.66 9.63 1.45
CA GLU A 207 -5.15 10.65 2.36
C GLU A 207 -3.78 10.24 2.93
N MET A 208 -3.62 8.99 3.38
CA MET A 208 -2.33 8.47 3.83
C MET A 208 -1.28 8.48 2.71
N ILE A 209 -1.62 8.01 1.51
CA ILE A 209 -0.69 7.99 0.37
C ILE A 209 -0.23 9.41 0.00
N ARG A 210 -1.11 10.41 0.07
CA ARG A 210 -0.72 11.82 -0.15
C ARG A 210 0.30 12.30 0.88
N SER A 211 0.14 11.89 2.13
CA SER A 211 1.01 12.29 3.25
C SER A 211 2.42 11.66 3.22
N ILE A 212 2.69 10.72 2.31
CA ILE A 212 4.03 10.14 2.12
C ILE A 212 5.02 11.24 1.70
N GLU A 213 6.02 11.47 2.53
CA GLU A 213 7.10 12.45 2.33
C GLU A 213 8.22 11.94 1.41
N GLY A 214 9.23 12.77 1.18
CA GLY A 214 10.41 12.42 0.38
C GLY A 214 10.23 12.51 -1.14
N THR A 215 8.99 12.50 -1.66
CA THR A 215 8.75 12.64 -3.11
C THR A 215 9.21 14.00 -3.66
N GLY A 216 9.07 15.08 -2.90
CA GLY A 216 9.52 16.41 -3.30
C GLY A 216 11.04 16.56 -3.35
N LYS A 217 11.76 16.00 -2.36
CA LYS A 217 13.23 16.00 -2.31
C LYS A 217 13.81 15.24 -3.51
N ILE A 218 13.20 14.12 -3.90
CA ILE A 218 13.61 13.36 -5.09
C ILE A 218 13.37 14.15 -6.37
N LEU A 219 12.25 14.86 -6.50
CA LEU A 219 11.95 15.68 -7.67
C LEU A 219 13.04 16.75 -7.89
N ILE A 220 13.44 17.44 -6.82
CA ILE A 220 14.52 18.44 -6.86
C ILE A 220 15.85 17.79 -7.27
N LYS A 221 16.21 16.64 -6.67
CA LYS A 221 17.44 15.91 -7.02
C LYS A 221 17.46 15.47 -8.50
N LYS A 222 16.34 14.98 -9.03
CA LYS A 222 16.20 14.62 -10.45
C LYS A 222 16.34 15.84 -11.36
N LEU A 223 15.71 16.96 -11.01
CA LEU A 223 15.83 18.21 -11.77
C LEU A 223 17.27 18.73 -11.82
N LEU A 224 17.96 18.73 -10.67
CA LEU A 224 19.38 19.11 -10.59
C LEU A 224 20.27 18.20 -11.45
N MET A 225 20.02 16.89 -11.44
CA MET A 225 20.77 15.94 -12.28
C MET A 225 20.57 16.20 -13.77
N ILE A 226 19.33 16.51 -14.20
CA ILE A 226 19.03 16.87 -15.60
C ILE A 226 19.73 18.17 -16.00
N ILE A 227 19.70 19.19 -15.14
CA ILE A 227 20.40 20.46 -15.37
C ILE A 227 21.91 20.19 -15.54
N LEU A 228 22.50 19.39 -14.65
CA LEU A 228 23.93 19.07 -14.68
C LEU A 228 24.32 18.27 -15.93
N LEU A 229 23.47 17.33 -16.36
CA LEU A 229 23.65 16.60 -17.62
C LEU A 229 23.54 17.53 -18.84
N GLY A 230 22.58 18.46 -18.83
CA GLY A 230 22.43 19.47 -19.87
C GLY A 230 23.65 20.38 -19.98
N VAL A 231 24.18 20.85 -18.85
CA VAL A 231 25.43 21.64 -18.80
C VAL A 231 26.61 20.84 -19.35
N LEU A 232 26.73 19.55 -19.00
CA LEU A 232 27.78 18.67 -19.52
C LEU A 232 27.69 18.54 -21.06
N ILE A 233 26.49 18.26 -21.59
CA ILE A 233 26.25 18.12 -23.03
C ILE A 233 26.59 19.42 -23.77
N ILE A 234 26.11 20.57 -23.27
CA ILE A 234 26.41 21.88 -23.86
C ILE A 234 27.92 22.16 -23.81
N GLY A 235 28.58 21.88 -22.69
CA GLY A 235 30.03 22.05 -22.54
C GLY A 235 30.83 21.18 -23.52
N THR A 236 30.44 19.92 -23.71
CA THR A 236 31.07 19.03 -24.71
C THR A 236 30.84 19.53 -26.13
N TYR A 237 29.63 19.99 -26.46
CA TYR A 237 29.30 20.56 -27.77
C TYR A 237 30.14 21.80 -28.08
N ILE A 238 30.24 22.74 -27.13
CA ILE A 238 31.06 23.95 -27.28
C ILE A 238 32.54 23.58 -27.46
N SER A 239 33.04 22.62 -26.69
CA SER A 239 34.44 22.18 -26.78
C SER A 239 34.76 21.54 -28.14
N LEU A 240 33.86 20.68 -28.65
CA LEU A 240 33.99 20.05 -29.97
C LEU A 240 33.93 21.08 -31.10
N PHE A 241 32.96 22.00 -31.05
CA PHE A 241 32.83 23.08 -32.03
C PHE A 241 34.02 24.05 -32.00
N HIS A 242 34.63 24.26 -30.83
CA HIS A 242 35.83 25.09 -30.73
C HIS A 242 37.05 24.38 -31.32
N LEU A 243 37.20 23.06 -31.15
CA LEU A 243 38.27 22.27 -31.78
C LEU A 243 38.18 22.25 -33.31
N GLU A 244 36.97 22.16 -33.88
CA GLU A 244 36.77 22.22 -35.35
C GLU A 244 37.22 23.54 -35.97
N LYS A 245 37.30 24.64 -35.21
CA LYS A 245 37.82 25.92 -35.72
C LYS A 245 39.35 25.98 -35.83
N TYR A 246 40.07 25.01 -35.28
CA TYR A 246 41.54 24.97 -35.27
C TYR A 246 42.13 23.78 -36.06
N LEU A 247 41.28 23.04 -36.79
CA LEU A 247 41.63 22.03 -37.79
C LEU A 247 41.35 22.57 -39.19
#